data_AF-A0A1G6RJN7-F1
#
_entry.id   AF-A0A1G6RJN7-F1
#
_cell.length_a   1.000
_cell.length_b   1.000
_cell.length_c   1.000
_cell.angle_alpha   90.00
_cell.angle_beta   90.00
_cell.angle_gamma   90.00
#
_symmetry.space_group_name_H-M   'P 1'
#
loop_
_entity.id
_entity.type
_entity.pdbx_description
1 polymer ?
#
loop_
_entity_poly.entity_id
_entity_poly.type
_entity_poly.pdbx_seq_one_letter_code
_entity_poly.pdbx_strand_id
1 'polypeptide(L)'
;MRLLCSALALLLAPLAQAEPLAPLPSTSQGEGYAVLIVSRERLEVATTCEVALYLHDQMAARLHQGQSVSFNLPPGRVSLRLGLTGTGPCQDGINQLAGQSLELQAGEVRRYRIAMGSDGLRLHAAPTLN
;
A
#
# COMPACT_ATOMS: atom_id res chain seq x y z
N MET A 1 83.60 1.59 15.87
CA MET A 1 82.38 2.43 15.79
C MET A 1 81.84 2.32 14.37
N ARG A 2 81.43 1.13 13.93
CA ARG A 2 80.02 0.67 13.81
C ARG A 2 79.06 1.78 13.38
N LEU A 3 78.76 1.86 12.07
CA LEU A 3 77.50 2.35 11.53
C LEU A 3 77.38 1.91 10.06
N LEU A 4 76.13 1.64 9.67
CA LEU A 4 75.64 1.27 8.33
C LEU A 4 75.78 -0.20 7.91
N CYS A 5 74.70 -0.96 8.12
CA CYS A 5 74.26 -1.93 7.12
C CYS A 5 72.76 -2.23 7.26
N SER A 6 72.03 -2.07 6.14
CA SER A 6 70.77 -2.74 5.77
C SER A 6 69.53 -2.37 6.61
N ALA A 7 68.65 -1.45 6.20
CA ALA A 7 67.76 -1.50 5.02
C ALA A 7 67.10 -2.88 4.81
N LEU A 8 65.76 -2.88 4.71
CA LEU A 8 64.88 -3.94 4.19
C LEU A 8 64.17 -4.84 5.23
N ALA A 9 62.96 -4.45 5.64
CA ALA A 9 61.85 -5.28 6.14
C ALA A 9 60.84 -4.35 6.85
N LEU A 10 59.53 -4.27 6.60
CA LEU A 10 58.60 -5.04 5.80
C LEU A 10 57.37 -4.10 5.63
N LEU A 11 57.12 -3.59 4.43
CA LEU A 11 55.88 -2.91 4.07
C LEU A 11 54.85 -4.00 3.70
N LEU A 12 54.10 -4.49 4.68
CA LEU A 12 52.94 -5.37 4.45
C LEU A 12 51.71 -4.48 4.26
N ALA A 13 51.39 -4.18 3.00
CA ALA A 13 50.10 -3.60 2.63
C ALA A 13 49.00 -4.67 2.79
N PRO A 14 47.85 -4.36 3.42
CA PRO A 14 46.72 -5.25 3.39
C PRO A 14 46.08 -5.20 2.00
N LEU A 15 46.03 -6.35 1.32
CA LEU A 15 45.20 -6.54 0.13
C LEU A 15 43.73 -6.37 0.55
N ALA A 16 43.12 -5.27 0.11
CA ALA A 16 41.68 -5.04 0.24
C ALA A 16 40.94 -6.21 -0.42
N GLN A 17 40.29 -7.04 0.38
CA GLN A 17 39.43 -8.12 -0.09
C GLN A 17 38.16 -7.46 -0.65
N ALA A 18 37.93 -7.60 -1.96
CA ALA A 18 36.67 -7.20 -2.57
C ALA A 18 35.58 -8.18 -2.11
N GLU A 19 34.67 -7.73 -1.25
CA GLU A 19 33.51 -8.51 -0.87
C GLU A 19 32.55 -8.70 -2.06
N PRO A 20 32.02 -9.91 -2.29
CA PRO A 20 31.06 -10.15 -3.35
C PRO A 20 29.80 -9.32 -3.08
N LEU A 21 29.41 -8.50 -4.07
CA LEU A 21 28.13 -7.79 -4.04
C LEU A 21 27.00 -8.83 -3.97
N ALA A 22 26.16 -8.70 -2.95
CA ALA A 22 24.97 -9.53 -2.82
C ALA A 22 24.08 -9.40 -4.08
N PRO A 23 23.53 -10.50 -4.61
CA PRO A 23 22.63 -10.43 -5.75
C PRO A 23 21.41 -9.59 -5.39
N LEU A 24 21.03 -8.70 -6.32
CA LEU A 24 19.80 -7.93 -6.23
C LEU A 24 18.60 -8.89 -6.12
N PRO A 25 17.60 -8.58 -5.30
CA PRO A 25 16.38 -9.37 -5.25
C PRO A 25 15.76 -9.39 -6.65
N SER A 26 15.65 -10.59 -7.22
CA SER A 26 14.90 -10.81 -8.46
C SER A 26 13.43 -10.62 -8.15
N THR A 27 12.88 -9.46 -8.52
CA THR A 27 11.43 -9.31 -8.60
C THR A 27 10.94 -10.30 -9.65
N SER A 28 10.08 -11.23 -9.24
CA SER A 28 9.32 -12.08 -10.17
C SER A 28 8.61 -11.16 -11.17
N GLN A 29 9.12 -11.06 -12.38
CA GLN A 29 8.53 -10.26 -13.46
C GLN A 29 7.26 -10.93 -14.04
N GLY A 30 6.67 -11.91 -13.33
CA GLY A 30 5.58 -12.75 -13.84
C GLY A 30 4.22 -12.54 -13.21
N GLU A 31 4.11 -11.94 -12.02
CA GLU A 31 2.81 -11.85 -11.33
C GLU A 31 2.16 -10.47 -11.43
N GLY A 32 2.93 -9.43 -11.74
CA GLY A 32 2.43 -8.06 -11.85
C GLY A 32 1.69 -7.57 -10.60
N TYR A 33 1.26 -6.31 -10.61
CA TYR A 33 0.40 -5.76 -9.57
C TYR A 33 -0.76 -5.03 -10.22
N ALA A 34 -1.90 -5.03 -9.54
CA ALA A 34 -3.00 -4.13 -9.81
C ALA A 34 -2.92 -2.93 -8.86
N VAL A 35 -3.24 -1.75 -9.35
CA VAL A 35 -3.35 -0.55 -8.51
C VAL A 35 -4.82 -0.29 -8.24
N LEU A 36 -5.25 -0.46 -6.99
CA LEU A 36 -6.59 -0.11 -6.54
C LEU A 36 -6.57 1.26 -5.88
N ILE A 37 -7.28 2.22 -6.44
CA ILE A 37 -7.45 3.57 -5.90
C ILE A 37 -8.88 3.70 -5.40
N VAL A 38 -9.03 4.09 -4.14
CA VAL A 38 -10.34 4.34 -3.52
C VAL A 38 -10.39 5.75 -2.98
N SER A 39 -11.37 6.53 -3.43
CA SER A 39 -11.59 7.90 -3.00
C SER A 39 -12.88 8.05 -2.19
N ARG A 40 -12.87 9.01 -1.26
CA ARG A 40 -14.07 9.49 -0.57
C ARG A 40 -14.39 10.90 -1.06
N GLU A 41 -15.41 11.00 -1.90
CA GLU A 41 -15.86 12.28 -2.43
C GLU A 41 -16.63 13.09 -1.37
N ARG A 42 -16.58 14.43 -1.48
CA ARG A 42 -17.17 15.32 -0.47
C ARG A 42 -18.68 15.19 -0.34
N LEU A 43 -19.37 15.03 -1.47
CA LEU A 43 -20.84 15.11 -1.54
C LEU A 43 -21.52 13.74 -1.56
N GLU A 44 -20.78 12.65 -1.78
CA GLU A 44 -21.37 11.30 -1.88
C GLU A 44 -21.55 10.61 -0.53
N VAL A 45 -20.78 11.04 0.48
CA VAL A 45 -20.81 10.49 1.83
C VAL A 45 -20.84 11.65 2.83
N ALA A 46 -22.05 12.16 3.07
CA ALA A 46 -22.32 13.32 3.92
C ALA A 46 -22.32 12.97 5.43
N THR A 47 -21.20 12.42 5.92
CA THR A 47 -20.98 12.14 7.35
C THR A 47 -19.70 12.81 7.84
N THR A 48 -19.65 13.16 9.12
CA THR A 48 -18.42 13.65 9.77
C THR A 48 -17.49 12.51 10.18
N CYS A 49 -17.98 11.27 10.21
CA CYS A 49 -17.17 10.10 10.51
C CYS A 49 -16.13 9.85 9.41
N GLU A 50 -15.06 9.17 9.77
CA GLU A 50 -14.09 8.63 8.84
C GLU A 50 -14.64 7.33 8.23
N VAL A 51 -14.20 7.00 7.02
CA VAL A 51 -14.52 5.70 6.41
C VAL A 51 -13.32 4.78 6.59
N ALA A 52 -13.50 3.69 7.33
CA ALA A 52 -12.54 2.60 7.41
C ALA A 52 -12.70 1.69 6.20
N LEU A 53 -11.58 1.37 5.56
CA LEU A 53 -11.50 0.43 4.45
C LEU A 53 -10.75 -0.81 4.92
N TYR A 54 -11.38 -1.97 4.76
CA TYR A 54 -10.84 -3.26 5.13
C TYR A 54 -10.52 -4.07 3.88
N LEU A 55 -9.32 -4.61 3.81
CA LEU A 55 -8.92 -5.60 2.82
C LEU A 55 -8.76 -6.93 3.54
N HIS A 56 -9.49 -7.95 3.09
CA HIS A 56 -9.48 -9.27 3.74
C HIS A 56 -9.73 -9.20 5.26
N ASP A 57 -10.75 -8.42 5.65
CA ASP A 57 -11.17 -8.18 7.04
C ASP A 57 -10.12 -7.49 7.94
N GLN A 58 -9.00 -7.03 7.37
CA GLN A 58 -7.99 -6.23 8.06
C GLN A 58 -8.12 -4.76 7.65
N MET A 59 -8.09 -3.83 8.61
CA MET A 59 -8.17 -2.40 8.31
C MET A 59 -6.91 -1.96 7.55
N ALA A 60 -7.09 -1.52 6.31
CA ALA A 60 -6.01 -1.11 5.42
C ALA A 60 -5.86 0.41 5.34
N ALA A 61 -6.95 1.17 5.50
CA ALA A 61 -6.92 2.62 5.49
C ALA A 61 -8.12 3.24 6.22
N ARG A 62 -7.96 4.52 6.57
CA ARG A 62 -9.06 5.39 7.02
C ARG A 62 -9.08 6.64 6.15
N LEU A 63 -10.26 6.98 5.63
CA LEU A 63 -10.44 8.10 4.70
C LEU A 63 -11.29 9.21 5.34
N HIS A 64 -10.68 10.38 5.46
CA HIS A 64 -11.37 11.63 5.75
C HIS A 64 -12.02 12.17 4.47
N GLN A 65 -12.86 13.19 4.63
CA GLN A 65 -13.60 13.77 3.50
C GLN A 65 -12.64 14.32 2.43
N GLY A 66 -12.84 13.90 1.17
CA GLY A 66 -12.02 14.32 0.02
C GLY A 66 -10.69 13.59 -0.12
N GLN A 67 -10.42 12.57 0.70
CA GLN A 67 -9.17 11.80 0.62
C GLN A 67 -9.28 10.63 -0.36
N SER A 68 -8.13 10.17 -0.83
CA SER A 68 -7.98 8.93 -1.58
C SER A 68 -6.80 8.13 -1.06
N VAL A 69 -6.85 6.81 -1.27
CA VAL A 69 -5.77 5.87 -0.96
C VAL A 69 -5.53 4.97 -2.16
N SER A 70 -4.28 4.55 -2.35
CA SER A 70 -3.86 3.64 -3.42
C SER A 70 -3.20 2.40 -2.82
N PHE A 71 -3.59 1.23 -3.30
CA PHE A 71 -3.02 -0.05 -2.90
C PHE A 71 -2.40 -0.76 -4.11
N ASN A 72 -1.20 -1.30 -3.95
CA ASN A 72 -0.62 -2.24 -4.90
C ASN A 72 -0.98 -3.65 -4.42
N LEU A 73 -1.86 -4.32 -5.15
CA LEU A 73 -2.39 -5.62 -4.78
C LEU A 73 -1.97 -6.67 -5.82
N PRO A 74 -1.71 -7.91 -5.39
CA PRO A 74 -1.54 -9.00 -6.35
C PRO A 74 -2.81 -9.16 -7.19
N PRO A 75 -2.70 -9.65 -8.44
CA PRO A 75 -3.88 -9.97 -9.24
C PRO A 75 -4.72 -11.07 -8.57
N GLY A 76 -6.01 -11.09 -8.90
CA GLY A 76 -7.00 -12.03 -8.39
C GLY A 76 -8.05 -11.39 -7.49
N ARG A 77 -8.71 -12.24 -6.70
CA ARG A 77 -9.87 -11.84 -5.90
C ARG A 77 -9.47 -11.10 -4.62
N VAL A 78 -9.96 -9.87 -4.49
CA VAL A 78 -9.79 -9.03 -3.31
C VAL A 78 -11.14 -8.84 -2.62
N SER A 79 -11.19 -9.17 -1.33
CA SER A 79 -12.34 -8.89 -0.46
C SER A 79 -12.18 -7.50 0.14
N LEU A 80 -13.14 -6.61 -0.11
CA LEU A 80 -13.13 -5.24 0.39
C LEU A 80 -14.39 -4.96 1.18
N ARG A 81 -14.24 -4.33 2.35
CA ARG A 81 -15.36 -3.92 3.21
C ARG A 81 -15.18 -2.48 3.64
N LEU A 82 -16.29 -1.80 3.88
CA LEU A 82 -16.33 -0.41 4.30
C LEU A 82 -17.06 -0.32 5.64
N GLY A 83 -16.61 0.59 6.50
CA GLY A 83 -17.27 0.89 7.77
C GLY A 83 -17.09 2.35 8.15
N LEU A 84 -17.97 2.86 9.01
CA LEU A 84 -17.77 4.16 9.63
C LEU A 84 -16.91 3.98 10.88
N THR A 85 -15.96 4.89 11.09
CA THR A 85 -15.09 4.89 12.27
C THR A 85 -14.78 6.32 12.70
N GLY A 86 -14.25 6.49 13.90
CA GLY A 86 -13.86 7.78 14.46
C GLY A 86 -14.02 7.80 15.98
N THR A 87 -14.11 9.00 16.53
CA THR A 87 -14.30 9.25 17.96
C THR A 87 -15.76 9.61 18.28
N GLY A 88 -16.15 9.47 19.55
CA GLY A 88 -17.48 9.84 20.03
C GLY A 88 -18.59 9.06 19.31
N PRO A 89 -19.57 9.71 18.68
CA PRO A 89 -20.71 9.02 18.04
C PRO A 89 -20.30 8.12 16.86
N CYS A 90 -19.08 8.27 16.33
CA CYS A 90 -18.53 7.43 15.26
C CYS A 90 -17.81 6.17 15.78
N GLN A 91 -17.62 6.05 17.09
CA GLN A 91 -16.83 4.99 17.73
C GLN A 91 -17.62 3.67 17.80
N ASP A 92 -18.92 3.78 18.02
CA ASP A 92 -19.90 2.68 17.98
C ASP A 92 -20.56 2.53 16.59
N GLY A 93 -19.94 3.13 15.56
CA GLY A 93 -20.52 3.27 14.22
C GLY A 93 -20.99 1.94 13.66
N ILE A 94 -22.26 1.91 13.24
CA ILE A 94 -22.93 0.76 12.61
C ILE A 94 -21.96 0.12 11.63
N ASN A 95 -21.49 -1.07 11.99
CA ASN A 95 -20.53 -1.84 11.22
C ASN A 95 -21.28 -2.52 10.07
N GLN A 96 -21.87 -1.71 9.19
CA GLN A 96 -22.48 -2.18 7.95
C GLN A 96 -21.35 -2.47 6.97
N LEU A 97 -20.59 -3.51 7.31
CA LEU A 97 -19.50 -4.07 6.54
C LEU A 97 -20.08 -4.82 5.34
N ALA A 98 -20.73 -4.08 4.44
CA ALA A 98 -21.14 -4.60 3.14
C ALA A 98 -19.86 -4.98 2.38
N GLY A 99 -19.62 -6.28 2.29
CA GLY A 99 -18.46 -6.82 1.59
C GLY A 99 -18.67 -6.80 0.09
N GLN A 100 -17.65 -6.40 -0.65
CA GLN A 100 -17.58 -6.47 -2.10
C GLN A 100 -16.35 -7.27 -2.50
N SER A 101 -16.53 -8.14 -3.49
CA SER A 101 -15.43 -8.91 -4.08
C SER A 101 -15.03 -8.27 -5.40
N LEU A 102 -13.76 -7.92 -5.54
CA LEU A 102 -13.18 -7.34 -6.74
C LEU A 102 -12.24 -8.36 -7.38
N GLU A 103 -12.38 -8.64 -8.66
CA GLU A 103 -11.39 -9.42 -9.41
C GLU A 103 -10.40 -8.48 -10.08
N LEU A 104 -9.14 -8.51 -9.67
CA LEU A 104 -8.09 -7.63 -10.19
C LEU A 104 -7.19 -8.34 -11.22
N GLN A 105 -6.75 -7.60 -12.22
CA GLN A 105 -5.85 -8.07 -13.28
C GLN A 105 -4.47 -7.40 -13.17
N ALA A 106 -3.41 -8.13 -13.51
CA ALA A 106 -2.06 -7.59 -13.50
C ALA A 106 -1.92 -6.40 -14.46
N GLY A 107 -1.32 -5.31 -13.98
CA GLY A 107 -1.06 -4.10 -14.75
C GLY A 107 -2.24 -3.13 -14.87
N GLU A 108 -3.40 -3.45 -14.29
CA GLU A 108 -4.54 -2.54 -14.34
C GLU A 108 -4.47 -1.47 -13.24
N VAL A 109 -5.16 -0.35 -13.50
CA VAL A 109 -5.41 0.68 -12.49
C VAL A 109 -6.91 0.86 -12.33
N ARG A 110 -7.46 0.42 -11.20
CA ARG A 110 -8.89 0.49 -10.92
C ARG A 110 -9.20 1.59 -9.92
N ARG A 111 -10.19 2.41 -10.25
CA ARG A 111 -10.58 3.56 -9.44
C ARG A 111 -12.03 3.40 -8.99
N TYR A 112 -12.23 3.52 -7.69
CA TYR A 112 -13.56 3.55 -7.07
C TYR A 112 -13.72 4.80 -6.22
N ARG A 113 -14.95 5.27 -6.15
CA ARG A 113 -15.42 6.27 -5.19
C ARG A 113 -16.35 5.59 -4.19
N ILE A 114 -16.30 6.03 -2.95
CA ILE A 114 -17.21 5.58 -1.91
C ILE A 114 -18.49 6.41 -1.97
N ALA A 115 -19.64 5.74 -2.02
CA ALA A 115 -20.95 6.37 -1.91
C ALA A 115 -21.74 5.80 -0.73
N MET A 116 -22.69 6.58 -0.23
CA MET A 116 -23.69 6.13 0.73
C MET A 116 -25.03 5.92 0.04
N GLY A 117 -25.69 4.80 0.28
CA GLY A 117 -27.11 4.66 -0.06
C GLY A 117 -27.89 3.89 0.99
N SER A 118 -29.06 3.37 0.63
CA SER A 118 -30.03 2.81 1.58
C SER A 118 -29.57 1.55 2.31
N ASP A 119 -28.63 0.80 1.74
CA ASP A 119 -28.02 -0.41 2.31
C ASP A 119 -26.65 -0.12 2.98
N GLY A 120 -26.25 1.14 3.05
CA GLY A 120 -25.01 1.59 3.67
C GLY A 120 -23.94 2.05 2.67
N LEU A 121 -22.68 1.91 3.10
CA LEU A 121 -21.51 2.30 2.32
C LEU A 121 -21.22 1.30 1.21
N ARG A 122 -20.91 1.79 0.02
CA ARG A 122 -20.53 0.95 -1.12
C ARG A 122 -19.53 1.63 -2.06
N LEU A 123 -18.77 0.82 -2.78
CA LEU A 123 -17.93 1.29 -3.89
C LEU A 123 -18.77 1.50 -5.15
N HIS A 124 -18.49 2.62 -5.83
CA HIS A 124 -18.96 2.92 -7.18
C HIS A 124 -17.74 3.12 -8.09
N ALA A 125 -17.79 2.64 -9.32
CA ALA A 125 -16.72 2.89 -10.27
C ALA A 125 -16.53 4.41 -10.44
N ALA A 126 -15.28 4.87 -10.38
CA ALA A 126 -14.96 6.25 -10.69
C ALA A 126 -14.98 6.45 -12.22
N PRO A 127 -15.41 7.63 -12.72
CA PRO A 127 -15.34 7.94 -14.14
C PRO A 127 -13.90 7.81 -14.67
N THR A 128 -13.77 7.37 -15.92
CA THR A 128 -12.49 7.48 -16.63
C THR A 128 -12.20 8.95 -16.90
N LEU A 129 -11.00 9.41 -16.53
CA LEU A 129 -10.53 10.74 -16.92
C LEU A 129 -10.23 10.69 -18.42
N ASN A 130 -11.07 11.36 -19.22
CA ASN A 130 -10.85 11.56 -20.65
C ASN A 130 -9.91 12.73 -20.89
#